data_AF-A0A151RGQ9-F1
#
_entry.id   AF-A0A151RGQ9-F1
#
_cell.length_a   1.000
_cell.length_b   1.000
_cell.length_c   1.000
_cell.angle_alpha   90.00
_cell.angle_beta   90.00
_cell.angle_gamma   90.00
#
_symmetry.space_group_name_H-M   'P 1'
#
loop_
_entity.id
_entity.type
_entity.pdbx_description
1 polymer ?
#
loop_
_entity_poly.entity_id
_entity_poly.type
_entity_poly.pdbx_seq_one_letter_code
_entity_poly.pdbx_strand_id
1 'polypeptide(L)'
;MKGEVCKYIEEFHANGKIPKGCNSSFIALIPKVDQPSNLGEYRPISLVGSMYKILAKLLSNRLKVVLPSVIYQTQSAFIGNRNLLHSILVANETIDDAKRSKNKCFVLKVDYEKAFDSVNWDFLLYMLQRLGFCNQWRRWIEECMKTGHVSVLVNGSPTQEFPLQRGIRQGDPLAPFLYVIVAEGLAGLMRSAIRNNLYSSYCTRNNRVEVNLLQFADDTIFFGEASLSNVITIKAILRCFELVSGLKVNFHESRCGAIGTDQHVLVRFATLLNCKIMDMPFNYLELPIGANPRKLATWNPVIQKFKKKACTLEK
;
A
#
# COMPACT_ATOMS: atom_id res chain seq x y z
N MET A 1 -22.29 -7.53 -29.69
CA MET A 1 -21.69 -7.50 -28.34
C MET A 1 -20.64 -8.59 -28.08
N LYS A 2 -20.96 -9.89 -27.89
CA LYS A 2 -19.92 -10.91 -27.54
C LYS A 2 -18.78 -10.99 -28.58
N GLY A 3 -19.11 -11.06 -29.87
CA GLY A 3 -18.11 -11.13 -30.94
C GLY A 3 -17.19 -9.92 -31.01
N GLU A 4 -17.73 -8.71 -30.78
CA GLU A 4 -16.95 -7.46 -30.78
C GLU A 4 -16.00 -7.38 -29.60
N VAL A 5 -16.43 -7.84 -28.41
CA VAL A 5 -15.56 -7.92 -27.23
C VAL A 5 -14.42 -8.90 -27.47
N CYS A 6 -14.69 -10.08 -28.03
CA CYS A 6 -13.64 -11.04 -28.39
C CYS A 6 -12.65 -10.43 -29.38
N LYS A 7 -13.14 -9.80 -30.45
CA LYS A 7 -12.31 -9.14 -31.45
C LYS A 7 -11.42 -8.03 -30.84
N TYR A 8 -11.98 -7.21 -29.96
CA TYR A 8 -11.22 -6.18 -29.24
C TYR A 8 -10.07 -6.78 -28.40
N ILE A 9 -10.32 -7.90 -27.70
CA ILE A 9 -9.30 -8.59 -26.91
C ILE A 9 -8.24 -9.25 -27.80
N GLU A 10 -8.65 -9.85 -28.91
CA GLU A 10 -7.73 -10.46 -29.89
C GLU A 10 -6.82 -9.41 -30.54
N GLU A 11 -7.38 -8.27 -30.95
CA GLU A 11 -6.63 -7.13 -31.50
C GLU A 11 -5.64 -6.57 -30.48
N PHE A 12 -6.05 -6.40 -29.22
CA PHE A 12 -5.15 -5.98 -28.14
C PHE A 12 -4.05 -7.03 -27.91
N HIS A 13 -4.39 -8.32 -27.89
CA HIS A 13 -3.41 -9.38 -27.66
C HIS A 13 -2.34 -9.42 -28.75
N ALA A 14 -2.76 -9.29 -30.02
CA ALA A 14 -1.87 -9.30 -31.18
C ALA A 14 -0.99 -8.05 -31.26
N ASN A 15 -1.57 -6.86 -31.07
CA ASN A 15 -0.90 -5.59 -31.36
C ASN A 15 -0.40 -4.84 -30.12
N GLY A 16 -0.93 -5.17 -28.93
CA GLY A 16 -0.65 -4.47 -27.68
C GLY A 16 -1.16 -3.03 -27.65
N LYS A 17 -2.18 -2.70 -28.44
CA LYS A 17 -2.73 -1.35 -28.60
C LYS A 17 -4.19 -1.27 -28.19
N ILE A 18 -4.53 -0.19 -27.49
CA ILE A 18 -5.91 0.10 -27.10
C ILE A 18 -6.47 1.15 -28.09
N PRO A 19 -7.61 0.88 -28.76
CA PRO A 19 -8.31 1.86 -29.57
C PRO A 19 -8.53 3.19 -28.83
N LYS A 20 -8.36 4.32 -29.55
CA LYS A 20 -8.54 5.66 -28.98
C LYS A 20 -9.92 5.82 -28.36
N GLY A 21 -9.99 6.50 -27.21
CA GLY A 21 -11.22 6.71 -26.44
C GLY A 21 -11.66 5.51 -25.59
N CYS A 22 -11.17 4.28 -25.84
CA CYS A 22 -11.52 3.13 -25.00
C CYS A 22 -10.81 3.12 -23.64
N ASN A 23 -9.78 3.95 -23.45
CA ASN A 23 -9.04 4.08 -22.19
C ASN A 23 -9.30 5.41 -21.45
N SER A 24 -10.40 6.10 -21.79
CA SER A 24 -10.89 7.27 -21.06
C SER A 24 -11.61 6.86 -19.78
N SER A 25 -11.54 7.71 -18.76
CA SER A 25 -12.13 7.45 -17.44
C SER A 25 -12.61 8.73 -16.77
N PHE A 26 -13.46 8.59 -15.75
CA PHE A 26 -13.90 9.70 -14.93
C PHE A 26 -13.36 9.57 -13.50
N ILE A 27 -12.87 10.65 -12.90
CA ILE A 27 -12.60 10.70 -11.45
C ILE A 27 -13.83 11.23 -10.75
N ALA A 28 -14.46 10.37 -9.94
CA ALA A 28 -15.47 10.77 -8.97
C ALA A 28 -14.82 10.99 -7.59
N LEU A 29 -15.21 12.06 -6.90
CA LEU A 29 -14.72 12.36 -5.56
C LEU A 29 -15.69 11.81 -4.51
N ILE A 30 -15.26 10.79 -3.76
CA ILE A 30 -16.06 10.20 -2.67
C ILE A 30 -15.63 10.83 -1.33
N PRO A 31 -16.54 11.41 -0.54
CA PRO A 31 -16.22 11.94 0.78
C PRO A 31 -15.65 10.85 1.72
N LYS A 32 -14.57 11.14 2.43
CA LYS A 32 -14.04 10.30 3.52
C LYS A 32 -14.73 10.58 4.86
N VAL A 33 -15.30 11.78 5.00
CA VAL A 33 -15.98 12.30 6.20
C VAL A 33 -17.34 12.88 5.80
N ASP A 34 -18.25 13.05 6.76
CA ASP A 34 -19.64 13.46 6.49
C ASP A 34 -19.74 14.87 5.87
N GLN A 35 -18.84 15.79 6.26
CA GLN A 35 -18.80 17.17 5.77
C GLN A 35 -17.38 17.54 5.35
N PRO A 36 -16.95 17.14 4.14
CA PRO A 36 -15.61 17.43 3.67
C PRO A 36 -15.43 18.93 3.38
N SER A 37 -14.36 19.51 3.91
CA SER A 37 -14.02 20.94 3.82
C SER A 37 -12.88 21.22 2.83
N ASN A 38 -12.10 20.20 2.48
CA ASN A 38 -10.95 20.31 1.59
C ASN A 38 -10.77 19.06 0.72
N LEU A 39 -9.98 19.17 -0.36
CA LEU A 39 -9.76 18.07 -1.32
C LEU A 39 -9.06 16.84 -0.70
N GLY A 40 -8.33 16.99 0.40
CA GLY A 40 -7.67 15.87 1.09
C GLY A 40 -8.66 14.91 1.77
N GLU A 41 -9.86 15.41 2.08
CA GLU A 41 -10.96 14.67 2.68
C GLU A 41 -11.80 13.91 1.65
N TYR A 42 -11.45 13.97 0.37
CA TYR A 42 -12.05 13.14 -0.67
C TYR A 42 -11.12 11.99 -1.06
N ARG A 43 -11.72 10.88 -1.46
CA ARG A 43 -11.06 9.76 -2.13
C ARG A 43 -11.43 9.80 -3.61
N PRO A 44 -10.47 10.03 -4.52
CA PRO A 44 -10.72 9.95 -5.95
C PRO A 44 -10.93 8.48 -6.35
N ILE A 45 -12.02 8.19 -7.06
CA ILE A 45 -12.27 6.89 -7.67
C ILE A 45 -12.37 7.05 -9.18
N SER A 46 -11.57 6.28 -9.90
CA SER A 46 -11.58 6.18 -11.35
C SER A 46 -12.68 5.24 -11.83
N LEU A 47 -13.67 5.80 -12.51
CA LEU A 47 -14.70 5.09 -13.26
C LEU A 47 -14.15 4.79 -14.65
N VAL A 48 -13.53 3.62 -14.80
CA VAL A 48 -12.98 3.17 -16.08
C VAL A 48 -14.07 2.59 -17.00
N GLY A 49 -13.96 2.86 -18.30
CA GLY A 49 -14.90 2.38 -19.32
C GLY A 49 -15.00 0.85 -19.38
N SER A 50 -16.17 0.33 -19.74
CA SER A 50 -16.49 -1.10 -19.67
C SER A 50 -15.56 -1.98 -20.52
N MET A 51 -15.21 -1.54 -21.73
CA MET A 51 -14.30 -2.29 -22.62
C MET A 51 -12.91 -2.46 -22.01
N TYR A 52 -12.32 -1.35 -21.56
CA TYR A 52 -11.05 -1.40 -20.84
C TYR A 52 -11.16 -2.19 -19.54
N LYS A 53 -12.26 -2.06 -18.79
CA LYS A 53 -12.47 -2.80 -17.53
C LYS A 53 -12.43 -4.32 -17.76
N ILE A 54 -13.00 -4.81 -18.87
CA ILE A 54 -12.92 -6.23 -19.25
C ILE A 54 -11.45 -6.62 -19.50
N LEU A 55 -10.73 -5.85 -20.31
CA LEU A 55 -9.31 -6.09 -20.58
C LEU A 55 -8.47 -6.09 -19.29
N ALA A 56 -8.60 -5.04 -18.47
CA ALA A 56 -7.91 -4.91 -17.19
C ALA A 56 -8.23 -6.08 -16.26
N LYS A 57 -9.49 -6.54 -16.24
CA LYS A 57 -9.88 -7.71 -15.44
C LYS A 57 -9.25 -9.01 -15.95
N LEU A 58 -9.13 -9.19 -17.27
CA LEU A 58 -8.45 -10.35 -17.84
C LEU A 58 -6.95 -10.35 -17.48
N LEU A 59 -6.29 -9.21 -17.63
CA LEU A 59 -4.88 -9.06 -17.27
C LEU A 59 -4.67 -9.25 -15.76
N SER A 60 -5.55 -8.71 -14.91
CA SER A 60 -5.41 -8.81 -13.46
C SER A 60 -5.64 -10.23 -12.94
N ASN A 61 -6.57 -10.98 -13.55
CA ASN A 61 -6.77 -12.38 -13.23
C ASN A 61 -5.53 -13.23 -13.54
N ARG A 62 -4.84 -12.97 -14.66
CA ARG A 62 -3.58 -13.64 -15.00
C ARG A 62 -2.45 -13.25 -14.06
N LEU A 63 -2.32 -11.95 -13.76
CA LEU A 63 -1.30 -11.44 -12.86
C LEU A 63 -1.44 -12.02 -11.45
N LYS A 64 -2.68 -12.13 -10.95
CA LYS A 64 -3.00 -12.72 -9.63
C LYS A 64 -2.43 -14.11 -9.42
N VAL A 65 -2.32 -14.93 -10.48
CA VAL A 65 -1.78 -16.30 -10.40
C VAL A 65 -0.27 -16.28 -10.14
N VAL A 66 0.44 -15.29 -10.69
CA VAL A 66 1.91 -15.23 -10.64
C VAL A 66 2.42 -14.50 -9.41
N LEU A 67 1.69 -13.49 -8.91
CA LEU A 67 2.14 -12.65 -7.80
C LEU A 67 2.62 -13.40 -6.54
N PRO A 68 2.00 -14.50 -6.08
CA PRO A 68 2.50 -15.23 -4.91
C PRO A 68 3.94 -15.73 -5.05
N SER A 69 4.41 -15.97 -6.29
CA SER A 69 5.76 -16.47 -6.59
C SER A 69 6.83 -15.38 -6.69
N VAL A 70 6.43 -14.13 -6.92
CA VAL A 70 7.37 -13.01 -7.17
C VAL A 70 7.35 -11.95 -6.09
N ILE A 71 6.29 -11.88 -5.28
CA ILE A 71 6.15 -10.91 -4.19
C ILE A 71 6.55 -11.55 -2.86
N TYR A 72 7.34 -10.83 -2.07
CA TYR A 72 7.83 -11.29 -0.78
C TYR A 72 6.74 -11.44 0.26
N GLN A 73 6.94 -12.33 1.24
CA GLN A 73 5.90 -12.78 2.16
C GLN A 73 5.38 -11.67 3.11
N THR A 74 6.10 -10.57 3.26
CA THR A 74 5.73 -9.44 4.13
C THR A 74 4.57 -8.61 3.59
N GLN A 75 4.23 -8.73 2.29
CA GLN A 75 3.06 -8.10 1.69
C GLN A 75 1.87 -9.06 1.73
N SER A 76 0.82 -8.69 2.44
CA SER A 76 -0.38 -9.54 2.60
C SER A 76 -1.57 -9.12 1.73
N ALA A 77 -1.57 -7.90 1.20
CA ALA A 77 -2.71 -7.41 0.41
C ALA A 77 -2.73 -7.98 -1.01
N PHE A 78 -3.93 -8.29 -1.49
CA PHE A 78 -4.24 -8.67 -2.89
C PHE A 78 -3.50 -9.90 -3.43
N ILE A 79 -2.78 -10.66 -2.61
CA ILE A 79 -2.06 -11.88 -3.03
C ILE A 79 -2.86 -13.10 -2.61
N GLY A 80 -3.00 -14.07 -3.52
CA GLY A 80 -3.67 -15.33 -3.25
C GLY A 80 -3.07 -16.06 -2.06
N ASN A 81 -3.91 -16.67 -1.23
CA ASN A 81 -3.53 -17.44 -0.04
C ASN A 81 -2.83 -16.64 1.07
N ARG A 82 -2.88 -15.30 1.04
CA ARG A 82 -2.42 -14.45 2.14
C ARG A 82 -3.61 -13.82 2.86
N ASN A 83 -3.61 -13.86 4.18
CA ASN A 83 -4.68 -13.34 5.02
C ASN A 83 -4.22 -12.07 5.74
N LEU A 84 -5.06 -11.03 5.69
CA LEU A 84 -4.91 -9.78 6.46
C LEU A 84 -4.57 -10.05 7.93
N LEU A 85 -5.26 -11.02 8.54
CA LEU A 85 -5.12 -11.36 9.94
C LEU A 85 -3.71 -11.84 10.28
N HIS A 86 -2.94 -12.38 9.33
CA HIS A 86 -1.56 -12.79 9.58
C HIS A 86 -0.67 -11.57 9.85
N SER A 87 -0.79 -10.49 9.06
CA SER A 87 -0.01 -9.27 9.31
C SER A 87 -0.36 -8.64 10.66
N ILE A 88 -1.64 -8.66 11.04
CA ILE A 88 -2.11 -8.14 12.33
C ILE A 88 -1.58 -9.01 13.48
N LEU A 89 -1.65 -10.33 13.32
CA LEU A 89 -1.13 -11.28 14.31
C LEU A 89 0.37 -11.09 14.52
N VAL A 90 1.16 -11.04 13.45
CA VAL A 90 2.62 -10.82 13.54
C VAL A 90 2.92 -9.49 14.23
N ALA A 91 2.23 -8.41 13.88
CA ALA A 91 2.39 -7.12 14.54
C ALA A 91 2.06 -7.20 16.05
N ASN A 92 0.94 -7.82 16.41
CA ASN A 92 0.52 -7.98 17.81
C ASN A 92 1.50 -8.79 18.63
N GLU A 93 1.88 -9.98 18.16
CA GLU A 93 2.81 -10.87 18.86
C GLU A 93 4.19 -10.22 18.99
N THR A 94 4.65 -9.47 17.98
CA THR A 94 5.91 -8.72 18.04
C THR A 94 5.90 -7.69 19.17
N ILE A 95 4.82 -6.90 19.27
CA ILE A 95 4.67 -5.89 20.31
C ILE A 95 4.53 -6.52 21.70
N ASP A 96 3.76 -7.59 21.82
CA ASP A 96 3.54 -8.28 23.10
C ASP A 96 4.83 -8.98 23.58
N ASP A 97 5.56 -9.63 22.68
CA ASP A 97 6.88 -10.21 22.97
C ASP A 97 7.88 -9.16 23.45
N ALA A 98 7.96 -8.02 22.76
CA ALA A 98 8.84 -6.91 23.16
C ALA A 98 8.48 -6.39 24.56
N LYS A 99 7.19 -6.23 24.87
CA LYS A 99 6.70 -5.79 26.19
C LYS A 99 7.04 -6.80 27.29
N ARG A 100 6.78 -8.10 27.06
CA ARG A 100 7.01 -9.16 28.05
C ARG A 100 8.50 -9.39 28.30
N SER A 101 9.31 -9.33 27.26
CA SER A 101 10.75 -9.57 27.33
C SER A 101 11.54 -8.33 27.75
N LYS A 102 10.90 -7.15 27.77
CA LYS A 102 11.56 -5.84 27.94
C LYS A 102 12.65 -5.60 26.88
N ASN A 103 12.53 -6.23 25.71
CA ASN A 103 13.44 -6.04 24.60
C ASN A 103 13.19 -4.69 23.92
N LYS A 104 14.27 -4.07 23.46
CA LYS A 104 14.25 -2.80 22.74
C LYS A 104 13.72 -2.98 21.32
N CYS A 105 12.46 -2.59 21.10
CA CYS A 105 11.81 -2.69 19.80
C CYS A 105 11.44 -1.30 19.28
N PHE A 106 11.86 -0.96 18.06
CA PHE A 106 11.41 0.21 17.33
C PHE A 106 10.32 -0.16 16.33
N VAL A 107 9.32 0.72 16.21
CA VAL A 107 8.19 0.55 15.29
C VAL A 107 7.97 1.86 14.55
N LEU A 108 7.81 1.79 13.23
CA LEU A 108 7.41 2.94 12.42
C LEU A 108 6.23 2.55 11.54
N LYS A 109 5.10 3.25 11.73
CA LYS A 109 3.98 3.22 10.79
C LYS A 109 4.14 4.36 9.80
N VAL A 110 4.24 4.02 8.52
CA VAL A 110 4.42 4.97 7.42
C VAL A 110 3.07 5.35 6.83
N ASP A 111 2.91 6.64 6.53
CA ASP A 111 1.79 7.20 5.76
C ASP A 111 2.33 7.70 4.41
N TYR A 112 1.63 7.38 3.32
CA TYR A 112 1.99 7.82 1.97
C TYR A 112 1.00 8.86 1.46
N GLU A 113 1.50 9.95 0.88
CA GLU A 113 0.65 10.94 0.22
C GLU A 113 0.09 10.37 -1.09
N LYS A 114 -1.23 10.17 -1.15
CA LYS A 114 -1.96 9.75 -2.35
C LYS A 114 -1.26 8.61 -3.09
N ALA A 115 -1.00 7.50 -2.38
CA ALA A 115 -0.10 6.44 -2.83
C ALA A 115 -0.39 5.91 -4.25
N PHE A 116 -1.66 5.78 -4.64
CA PHE A 116 -2.02 5.33 -5.98
C PHE A 116 -1.71 6.41 -7.05
N ASP A 117 -1.96 7.68 -6.76
CA ASP A 117 -1.84 8.78 -7.71
C ASP A 117 -0.39 9.21 -7.98
N SER A 118 0.55 8.78 -7.13
CA SER A 118 1.94 9.23 -7.15
C SER A 118 2.93 8.23 -7.78
N VAL A 119 2.48 7.00 -8.09
CA VAL A 119 3.32 5.95 -8.69
C VAL A 119 4.01 6.40 -9.97
N ASN A 120 5.33 6.28 -10.01
CA ASN A 120 6.14 6.48 -11.21
C ASN A 120 6.04 5.25 -12.14
N TRP A 121 5.65 5.49 -13.40
CA TRP A 121 5.46 4.41 -14.38
C TRP A 121 6.76 3.74 -14.82
N ASP A 122 7.84 4.49 -14.97
CA ASP A 122 9.13 3.95 -15.39
C ASP A 122 9.69 3.02 -14.30
N PHE A 123 9.50 3.37 -13.02
CA PHE A 123 9.84 2.50 -11.91
C PHE A 123 8.99 1.23 -11.88
N LEU A 124 7.68 1.32 -12.13
CA LEU A 124 6.82 0.15 -12.22
C LEU A 124 7.25 -0.78 -13.38
N LEU A 125 7.54 -0.23 -14.56
CA LEU A 125 8.02 -1.01 -15.71
C LEU A 125 9.39 -1.63 -15.45
N TYR A 126 10.27 -0.91 -14.74
CA TYR A 126 11.53 -1.43 -14.23
C TYR A 126 11.31 -2.60 -13.26
N MET A 127 10.41 -2.46 -12.29
CA MET A 127 10.10 -3.55 -11.34
C MET A 127 9.53 -4.78 -12.04
N LEU A 128 8.61 -4.60 -13.00
CA LEU A 128 8.12 -5.70 -13.83
C LEU A 128 9.27 -6.42 -14.56
N GLN A 129 10.23 -5.67 -15.11
CA GLN A 129 11.41 -6.26 -15.74
C GLN A 129 12.26 -7.05 -14.73
N ARG A 130 12.52 -6.48 -13.55
CA ARG A 130 13.34 -7.10 -12.50
C ARG A 130 12.69 -8.36 -11.92
N LEU A 131 11.37 -8.44 -11.93
CA LEU A 131 10.60 -9.62 -11.52
C LEU A 131 10.43 -10.65 -12.65
N GLY A 132 11.04 -10.43 -13.82
CA GLY A 132 11.08 -11.40 -14.92
C GLY A 132 9.87 -11.38 -15.86
N PHE A 133 9.03 -10.35 -15.82
CA PHE A 133 7.93 -10.22 -16.78
C PHE A 133 8.46 -9.94 -18.18
N CYS A 134 7.98 -10.71 -19.17
CA CYS A 134 8.44 -10.61 -20.54
C CYS A 134 8.06 -9.25 -21.18
N ASN A 135 8.74 -8.90 -22.27
CA ASN A 135 8.55 -7.62 -22.97
C ASN A 135 7.10 -7.38 -23.40
N GLN A 136 6.40 -8.44 -23.84
CA GLN A 136 5.00 -8.35 -24.26
C GLN A 136 4.10 -7.89 -23.11
N TRP A 137 4.23 -8.51 -21.93
CA TRP A 137 3.47 -8.14 -20.75
C TRP A 137 3.74 -6.70 -20.32
N ARG A 138 5.01 -6.28 -20.36
CA ARG A 138 5.40 -4.91 -19.99
C ARG A 138 4.79 -3.88 -20.95
N ARG A 139 4.78 -4.16 -22.25
CA ARG A 139 4.11 -3.31 -23.27
C ARG A 139 2.61 -3.21 -23.05
N TRP A 140 1.95 -4.32 -22.69
CA TRP A 140 0.52 -4.30 -22.36
C TRP A 140 0.23 -3.40 -21.15
N ILE A 141 1.00 -3.53 -20.07
CA ILE A 141 0.83 -2.70 -18.88
C ILE A 141 1.15 -1.22 -19.18
N GLU A 142 2.22 -0.96 -19.94
CA GLU A 142 2.58 0.37 -20.40
C GLU A 142 1.45 1.01 -21.21
N GLU A 143 0.88 0.29 -22.17
CA GLU A 143 -0.26 0.77 -22.97
C GLU A 143 -1.46 1.10 -22.09
N CYS A 144 -1.81 0.23 -21.13
CA CYS A 144 -2.92 0.46 -20.19
C CYS A 144 -2.74 1.75 -19.38
N MET A 145 -1.50 2.11 -19.03
CA MET A 145 -1.19 3.30 -18.24
C MET A 145 -1.05 4.56 -19.09
N LYS A 146 -0.16 4.54 -20.10
CA LYS A 146 0.25 5.74 -20.86
C LYS A 146 -0.82 6.25 -21.82
N THR A 147 -1.79 5.43 -22.21
CA THR A 147 -2.91 5.88 -23.07
C THR A 147 -4.12 6.34 -22.27
N GLY A 148 -4.07 6.25 -20.94
CA GLY A 148 -5.17 6.62 -20.06
C GLY A 148 -5.44 8.13 -20.10
N HIS A 149 -6.69 8.47 -20.35
CA HIS A 149 -7.19 9.84 -20.26
C HIS A 149 -8.25 9.94 -19.17
N VAL A 150 -8.39 11.12 -18.59
CA VAL A 150 -9.30 11.32 -17.47
C VAL A 150 -9.96 12.70 -17.47
N SER A 151 -11.22 12.72 -17.06
CA SER A 151 -11.97 13.93 -16.70
C SER A 151 -12.39 13.84 -15.24
N VAL A 152 -12.40 14.96 -14.51
CA VAL A 152 -12.92 15.00 -13.14
C VAL A 152 -14.42 15.29 -13.19
N LEU A 153 -15.22 14.58 -12.41
CA LEU A 153 -16.64 14.88 -12.26
C LEU A 153 -16.82 15.92 -11.15
N VAL A 154 -17.30 17.10 -11.53
CA VAL A 154 -17.68 18.18 -10.61
C VAL A 154 -19.19 18.28 -10.64
N ASN A 155 -19.84 17.97 -9.51
CA ASN A 155 -21.31 17.93 -9.40
C ASN A 155 -21.98 17.07 -10.49
N GLY A 156 -21.36 15.95 -10.86
CA GLY A 156 -21.85 15.03 -11.89
C GLY A 156 -21.46 15.38 -13.33
N SER A 157 -20.93 16.58 -13.57
CA SER A 157 -20.51 17.03 -14.90
C SER A 157 -19.01 16.84 -15.12
N PRO A 158 -18.57 16.30 -16.27
CA PRO A 158 -17.15 16.11 -16.55
C PRO A 158 -16.44 17.42 -16.91
N THR A 159 -15.24 17.61 -16.39
CA THR A 159 -14.31 18.64 -16.86
C THR A 159 -13.72 18.27 -18.23
N GLN A 160 -12.93 19.20 -18.80
CA GLN A 160 -12.07 18.89 -19.94
C GLN A 160 -11.19 17.65 -19.62
N GLU A 161 -11.08 16.77 -20.60
CA GLU A 161 -10.27 15.56 -20.52
C GLU A 161 -8.78 15.91 -20.63
N PHE A 162 -7.94 15.24 -19.83
CA PHE A 162 -6.49 15.38 -19.86
C PHE A 162 -5.80 14.02 -19.76
N PRO A 163 -4.58 13.88 -20.32
CA PRO A 163 -3.81 12.64 -20.25
C PRO A 163 -3.25 12.41 -18.84
N LEU A 164 -3.21 11.16 -18.41
CA LEU A 164 -2.45 10.77 -17.22
C LEU A 164 -0.95 10.84 -17.51
N GLN A 165 -0.16 11.22 -16.49
CA GLN A 165 1.30 11.29 -16.58
C GLN A 165 2.00 10.39 -15.56
N ARG A 166 1.29 10.00 -14.51
CA ARG A 166 1.76 9.13 -13.42
C ARG A 166 0.55 8.56 -12.68
N GLY A 167 0.83 7.69 -11.73
CA GLY A 167 -0.16 7.08 -10.86
C GLY A 167 -0.90 5.93 -11.52
N ILE A 168 -1.66 5.22 -10.71
CA ILE A 168 -2.49 4.10 -11.12
C ILE A 168 -3.92 4.37 -10.66
N ARG A 169 -4.88 4.06 -11.52
CA ARG A 169 -6.28 4.47 -11.35
C ARG A 169 -6.96 3.72 -10.21
N GLN A 170 -7.29 4.40 -9.11
CA GLN A 170 -8.00 3.80 -7.99
C GLN A 170 -9.43 3.38 -8.42
N GLY A 171 -9.69 2.08 -8.56
CA GLY A 171 -10.94 1.54 -9.13
C GLY A 171 -10.73 0.74 -10.41
N ASP A 172 -9.52 0.81 -11.00
CA ASP A 172 -9.09 -0.09 -12.05
C ASP A 172 -8.80 -1.51 -11.48
N PRO A 173 -9.33 -2.59 -12.07
CA PRO A 173 -9.03 -3.96 -11.65
C PRO A 173 -7.53 -4.32 -11.62
N LEU A 174 -6.69 -3.65 -12.39
CA LEU A 174 -5.23 -3.88 -12.42
C LEU A 174 -4.50 -3.14 -11.30
N ALA A 175 -4.97 -1.95 -10.91
CA ALA A 175 -4.22 -1.03 -10.07
C ALA A 175 -3.74 -1.66 -8.74
N PRO A 176 -4.54 -2.42 -7.97
CA PRO A 176 -4.09 -3.03 -6.73
C PRO A 176 -2.87 -3.94 -6.89
N PHE A 177 -2.82 -4.70 -7.99
CA PHE A 177 -1.75 -5.65 -8.28
C PHE A 177 -0.48 -4.95 -8.76
N LEU A 178 -0.63 -3.90 -9.56
CA LEU A 178 0.49 -3.05 -9.97
C LEU A 178 1.09 -2.32 -8.77
N TYR A 179 0.25 -1.84 -7.84
CA TYR A 179 0.74 -1.23 -6.60
C TYR A 179 1.60 -2.19 -5.78
N VAL A 180 1.16 -3.45 -5.63
CA VAL A 180 1.91 -4.49 -4.92
C VAL A 180 3.31 -4.71 -5.53
N ILE A 181 3.44 -4.63 -6.86
CA ILE A 181 4.73 -4.74 -7.55
C ILE A 181 5.64 -3.54 -7.25
N VAL A 182 5.08 -2.33 -7.16
CA VAL A 182 5.84 -1.12 -6.73
C VAL A 182 6.30 -1.28 -5.29
N ALA A 183 5.40 -1.71 -4.40
CA ALA A 183 5.68 -1.92 -2.98
C ALA A 183 6.74 -3.00 -2.73
N GLU A 184 6.85 -4.01 -3.60
CA GLU A 184 7.93 -5.01 -3.55
C GLU A 184 9.32 -4.38 -3.69
N GLY A 185 9.44 -3.24 -4.37
CA GLY A 185 10.70 -2.49 -4.44
C GLY A 185 11.21 -2.09 -3.04
N LEU A 186 10.30 -1.66 -2.14
CA LEU A 186 10.63 -1.33 -0.76
C LEU A 186 11.07 -2.56 0.04
N ALA A 187 10.37 -3.68 -0.14
CA ALA A 187 10.77 -4.96 0.47
C ALA A 187 12.15 -5.41 -0.03
N GLY A 188 12.45 -5.22 -1.32
CA GLY A 188 13.77 -5.47 -1.91
C GLY A 188 14.87 -4.60 -1.31
N LEU A 189 14.61 -3.31 -1.10
CA LEU A 189 15.55 -2.39 -0.43
C LEU A 189 15.81 -2.82 1.01
N MET A 190 14.78 -3.21 1.76
CA MET A 190 14.92 -3.72 3.13
C MET A 190 15.75 -5.01 3.19
N ARG A 191 15.48 -5.98 2.31
CA ARG A 191 16.31 -7.20 2.21
C ARG A 191 17.77 -6.87 1.93
N SER A 192 18.02 -5.89 1.05
CA SER A 192 19.39 -5.45 0.76
C SER A 192 20.05 -4.80 1.98
N ALA A 193 19.33 -3.95 2.72
CA ALA A 193 19.87 -3.31 3.92
C ALA A 193 20.22 -4.32 5.02
N ILE A 194 19.36 -5.31 5.27
CA ILE A 194 19.60 -6.39 6.23
C ILE A 194 20.81 -7.23 5.80
N ARG A 195 20.85 -7.65 4.53
CA ARG A 195 21.98 -8.45 3.99
C ARG A 195 23.33 -7.74 4.10
N ASN A 196 23.33 -6.41 4.01
CA ASN A 196 24.53 -5.58 4.15
C ASN A 196 24.79 -5.12 5.60
N ASN A 197 24.08 -5.67 6.59
CA ASN A 197 24.18 -5.32 8.01
C ASN A 197 23.94 -3.83 8.32
N LEU A 198 23.16 -3.14 7.48
CA LEU A 198 22.77 -1.75 7.67
C LEU A 198 21.51 -1.60 8.53
N TYR A 199 20.77 -2.70 8.72
CA TYR A 199 19.52 -2.74 9.46
C TYR A 199 19.41 -4.02 10.30
N SER A 200 19.10 -3.87 11.58
CA SER A 200 18.84 -4.97 12.51
C SER A 200 17.33 -5.20 12.65
N SER A 201 16.83 -6.33 12.14
CA SER A 201 15.45 -6.80 12.36
C SER A 201 15.14 -6.94 13.85
N TYR A 202 13.86 -6.84 14.23
CA TYR A 202 13.46 -7.24 15.58
C TYR A 202 13.44 -8.76 15.68
N CYS A 203 14.20 -9.32 16.62
CA CYS A 203 14.21 -10.74 16.93
C CYS A 203 13.34 -11.02 18.16
N THR A 204 12.38 -11.92 17.99
CA THR A 204 11.56 -12.42 19.11
C THR A 204 12.41 -13.16 20.16
N ARG A 205 11.97 -13.22 21.43
CA ARG A 205 12.72 -13.72 22.61
C ARG A 205 13.54 -15.02 22.43
N ASN A 206 13.17 -15.89 21.50
CA ASN A 206 13.86 -17.16 21.24
C ASN A 206 14.68 -17.16 19.92
N ASN A 207 14.92 -16.00 19.31
CA ASN A 207 15.57 -15.83 17.99
C ASN A 207 14.96 -16.70 16.88
N ARG A 208 13.67 -17.02 16.97
CA ARG A 208 13.00 -17.92 16.01
C ARG A 208 12.43 -17.18 14.81
N VAL A 209 12.04 -15.92 15.01
CA VAL A 209 11.36 -15.13 14.00
C VAL A 209 11.92 -13.72 14.02
N GLU A 210 12.40 -13.28 12.86
CA GLU A 210 12.79 -11.91 12.58
C GLU A 210 11.63 -11.15 11.93
N VAL A 211 11.34 -9.96 12.43
CA VAL A 211 10.31 -9.08 11.89
C VAL A 211 10.95 -7.74 11.56
N ASN A 212 10.82 -7.31 10.30
CA ASN A 212 11.40 -6.06 9.81
C ASN A 212 10.41 -5.15 9.07
N LEU A 213 9.50 -5.74 8.30
CA LEU A 213 8.56 -5.05 7.45
C LEU A 213 7.26 -5.84 7.39
N LEU A 214 6.13 -5.15 7.55
CA LEU A 214 4.80 -5.66 7.25
C LEU A 214 4.10 -4.68 6.33
N GLN A 215 3.51 -5.18 5.25
CA GLN A 215 2.79 -4.37 4.29
C GLN A 215 1.40 -4.96 4.05
N PHE A 216 0.43 -4.07 3.95
CA PHE A 216 -0.89 -4.36 3.43
C PHE A 216 -1.29 -3.21 2.51
N ALA A 217 -1.05 -3.40 1.21
CA ALA A 217 -1.16 -2.32 0.23
C ALA A 217 -0.29 -1.13 0.67
N ASP A 218 -0.87 0.06 0.84
CA ASP A 218 -0.20 1.28 1.28
C ASP A 218 0.06 1.34 2.79
N ASP A 219 -0.67 0.58 3.62
CA ASP A 219 -0.38 0.46 5.05
C ASP A 219 0.95 -0.29 5.26
N THR A 220 1.99 0.44 5.69
CA THR A 220 3.34 -0.12 5.90
C THR A 220 3.81 0.10 7.34
N ILE A 221 4.28 -0.97 7.98
CA ILE A 221 4.89 -0.92 9.31
C ILE A 221 6.30 -1.54 9.25
N PHE A 222 7.27 -0.82 9.81
CA PHE A 222 8.62 -1.32 10.06
C PHE A 222 8.78 -1.72 11.52
N PHE A 223 9.56 -2.78 11.74
CA PHE A 223 9.98 -3.27 13.05
C PHE A 223 11.49 -3.44 13.07
N GLY A 224 12.14 -3.13 14.18
CA GLY A 224 13.58 -3.33 14.30
C GLY A 224 14.06 -3.21 15.73
N GLU A 225 15.36 -3.40 15.93
CA GLU A 225 16.00 -2.99 17.18
C GLU A 225 15.85 -1.47 17.38
N ALA A 226 15.65 -1.04 18.62
CA ALA A 226 15.57 0.38 18.94
C ALA A 226 16.96 1.03 18.99
N SER A 227 17.47 1.35 17.80
CA SER A 227 18.79 1.96 17.60
C SER A 227 18.71 3.16 16.65
N LEU A 228 19.64 4.12 16.83
CA LEU A 228 19.72 5.28 15.95
C LEU A 228 20.11 4.88 14.52
N SER A 229 20.94 3.85 14.35
CA SER A 229 21.34 3.37 13.02
C SER A 229 20.13 2.87 12.23
N ASN A 230 19.25 2.07 12.86
CA ASN A 230 18.03 1.59 12.22
C ASN A 230 17.12 2.74 11.76
N VAL A 231 16.97 3.77 12.59
CA VAL A 231 16.15 4.95 12.26
C VAL A 231 16.73 5.72 11.08
N ILE A 232 18.05 5.94 11.06
CA ILE A 232 18.75 6.59 9.94
C ILE A 232 18.61 5.75 8.66
N THR A 233 18.85 4.45 8.75
CA THR A 233 18.73 3.52 7.61
C THR A 233 17.33 3.52 7.03
N ILE A 234 16.29 3.42 7.87
CA ILE A 234 14.90 3.51 7.41
C ILE A 234 14.62 4.83 6.72
N LYS A 235 15.06 5.96 7.30
CA LYS A 235 14.84 7.27 6.68
C LYS A 235 15.50 7.35 5.30
N ALA A 236 16.73 6.84 5.18
CA ALA A 236 17.44 6.80 3.91
C ALA A 236 16.74 5.91 2.87
N ILE A 237 16.29 4.72 3.27
CA ILE A 237 15.54 3.80 2.41
C ILE A 237 14.25 4.46 1.92
N LEU A 238 13.46 5.04 2.83
CA LEU A 238 12.21 5.70 2.50
C LEU A 238 12.41 6.87 1.54
N ARG A 239 13.47 7.68 1.73
CA ARG A 239 13.80 8.78 0.81
C ARG A 239 14.26 8.28 -0.56
N CYS A 240 15.11 7.26 -0.60
CA CYS A 240 15.52 6.65 -1.88
C CYS A 240 14.31 6.05 -2.61
N PHE A 241 13.43 5.36 -1.88
CA PHE A 241 12.23 4.76 -2.42
C PHE A 241 11.26 5.81 -2.96
N GLU A 242 11.04 6.91 -2.23
CA GLU A 242 10.25 8.05 -2.69
C GLU A 242 10.77 8.62 -4.02
N LEU A 243 12.08 8.82 -4.14
CA LEU A 243 12.71 9.38 -5.35
C LEU A 243 12.51 8.50 -6.58
N VAL A 244 12.63 7.18 -6.44
CA VAL A 244 12.53 6.25 -7.58
C VAL A 244 11.09 5.87 -7.89
N SER A 245 10.28 5.58 -6.87
CA SER A 245 8.91 5.07 -7.05
C SER A 245 7.87 6.17 -7.21
N GLY A 246 8.19 7.41 -6.84
CA GLY A 246 7.25 8.52 -6.74
C GLY A 246 6.36 8.47 -5.50
N LEU A 247 6.40 7.39 -4.69
CA LEU A 247 5.60 7.26 -3.48
C LEU A 247 6.12 8.17 -2.38
N LYS A 248 5.55 9.37 -2.32
CA LYS A 248 5.91 10.39 -1.33
C LYS A 248 5.48 9.98 0.07
N VAL A 249 6.46 9.92 0.97
CA VAL A 249 6.24 9.60 2.38
C VAL A 249 5.79 10.86 3.12
N ASN A 250 4.62 10.77 3.75
CA ASN A 250 4.10 11.80 4.62
C ASN A 250 4.69 11.62 6.03
N PHE A 251 5.90 12.11 6.25
CA PHE A 251 6.55 11.99 7.56
C PHE A 251 5.73 12.65 8.68
N HIS A 252 5.03 13.74 8.39
CA HIS A 252 4.18 14.43 9.38
C HIS A 252 3.01 13.57 9.87
N GLU A 253 2.38 12.76 9.00
CA GLU A 253 1.31 11.83 9.41
C GLU A 253 1.82 10.43 9.80
N SER A 254 3.05 10.10 9.43
CA SER A 254 3.73 8.90 9.91
C SER A 254 3.94 8.98 11.43
N ARG A 255 4.02 7.80 12.07
CA ARG A 255 4.17 7.71 13.53
C ARG A 255 5.19 6.67 13.92
N CYS A 256 6.07 6.99 14.86
CA CYS A 256 7.03 6.03 15.41
C CYS A 256 6.83 5.76 16.90
N GLY A 257 7.09 4.53 17.33
CA GLY A 257 7.08 4.11 18.72
C GLY A 257 8.35 3.33 19.07
N ALA A 258 8.62 3.22 20.37
CA ALA A 258 9.67 2.34 20.87
C ALA A 258 9.22 1.66 22.17
N ILE A 259 9.54 0.38 22.33
CA ILE A 259 9.30 -0.43 23.53
C ILE A 259 10.64 -0.68 24.21
N GLY A 260 10.66 -0.73 25.54
CA GLY A 260 11.88 -1.02 26.31
C GLY A 260 12.95 0.07 26.20
N THR A 261 12.57 1.27 25.79
CA THR A 261 13.47 2.39 25.49
C THR A 261 13.00 3.65 26.21
N ASP A 262 13.94 4.49 26.65
CA ASP A 262 13.63 5.74 27.35
C ASP A 262 12.94 6.76 26.44
N GLN A 263 12.04 7.56 27.02
CA GLN A 263 11.26 8.56 26.29
C GLN A 263 12.14 9.55 25.52
N HIS A 264 13.29 9.94 26.08
CA HIS A 264 14.23 10.86 25.41
C HIS A 264 14.78 10.26 24.10
N VAL A 265 15.05 8.96 24.06
CA VAL A 265 15.53 8.27 22.86
C VAL A 265 14.42 8.20 21.81
N LEU A 266 13.18 7.92 22.23
CA LEU A 266 12.01 7.91 21.34
C LEU A 266 11.76 9.30 20.72
N VAL A 267 11.86 10.37 21.50
CA VAL A 267 11.78 11.76 20.99
C VAL A 267 12.85 12.00 19.93
N ARG A 268 14.10 11.58 20.19
CA ARG A 268 15.19 11.70 19.21
C ARG A 268 14.91 10.94 17.91
N PHE A 269 14.31 9.75 17.99
CA PHE A 269 13.90 8.99 16.79
C PHE A 269 12.83 9.73 15.99
N ALA A 270 11.80 10.24 16.67
CA ALA A 270 10.71 11.00 16.05
C ALA A 270 11.23 12.28 15.37
N THR A 271 12.12 13.03 16.04
CA THR A 271 12.79 14.20 15.47
C THR A 271 13.64 13.83 14.26
N LEU A 272 14.41 12.74 14.34
CA LEU A 272 15.24 12.33 13.20
C LEU A 272 14.38 11.94 11.99
N LEU A 273 13.24 11.29 12.20
CA LEU A 273 12.31 10.94 11.12
C LEU A 273 11.46 12.10 10.64
N ASN A 274 11.34 13.18 11.40
CA ASN A 274 10.34 14.24 11.23
C ASN A 274 8.90 13.71 11.33
N CYS A 275 8.65 12.78 12.26
CA CYS A 275 7.33 12.16 12.44
C CYS A 275 6.78 12.32 13.85
N LYS A 276 5.50 11.98 14.04
CA LYS A 276 4.83 12.03 15.34
C LYS A 276 5.21 10.82 16.19
N ILE A 277 5.14 10.96 17.52
CA ILE A 277 5.23 9.82 18.43
C ILE A 277 3.92 9.03 18.38
N MET A 278 4.03 7.71 18.38
CA MET A 278 2.91 6.78 18.37
C MET A 278 2.51 6.43 19.81
N ASP A 279 1.23 6.63 20.13
CA ASP A 279 0.65 6.15 21.38
C ASP A 279 0.52 4.62 21.37
N MET A 280 0.69 3.99 22.52
CA MET A 280 0.51 2.56 22.69
C MET A 280 -0.71 2.30 23.59
N PRO A 281 -1.72 1.51 23.17
CA PRO A 281 -1.83 0.79 21.89
C PRO A 281 -2.15 1.70 20.69
N PHE A 282 -1.85 1.24 19.48
CA PHE A 282 -2.10 1.97 18.23
C PHE A 282 -2.99 1.19 17.27
N ASN A 283 -3.61 1.85 16.30
CA ASN A 283 -4.44 1.17 15.30
C ASN A 283 -3.65 0.77 14.04
N TYR A 284 -3.77 -0.49 13.66
CA TYR A 284 -3.29 -1.03 12.38
C TYR A 284 -4.39 -1.88 11.76
N LEU A 285 -4.75 -1.57 10.49
CA LEU A 285 -5.81 -2.28 9.77
C LEU A 285 -7.12 -2.35 10.58
N GLU A 286 -7.45 -1.23 11.21
CA GLU A 286 -8.62 -1.02 12.07
C GLU A 286 -8.65 -1.84 13.37
N LEU A 287 -7.58 -2.53 13.73
CA LEU A 287 -7.45 -3.26 14.99
C LEU A 287 -6.43 -2.61 15.94
N PRO A 288 -6.70 -2.61 17.27
CA PRO A 288 -5.80 -2.04 18.26
C PRO A 288 -4.64 -3.00 18.53
N ILE A 289 -3.44 -2.60 18.12
CA ILE A 289 -2.20 -3.35 18.30
C ILE A 289 -1.58 -3.07 19.66
N GLY A 290 -1.21 -4.13 20.37
CA GLY A 290 -0.59 -4.05 21.70
C GLY A 290 -1.57 -3.69 22.82
N ALA A 291 -2.88 -3.71 22.56
CA ALA A 291 -3.93 -3.62 23.56
C ALA A 291 -4.12 -4.98 24.26
N ASN A 292 -4.73 -5.00 25.44
CA ASN A 292 -5.01 -6.27 26.12
C ASN A 292 -6.27 -6.94 25.52
N PRO A 293 -6.13 -8.05 24.77
CA PRO A 293 -7.26 -8.66 24.08
C PRO A 293 -8.30 -9.27 25.05
N ARG A 294 -7.96 -9.48 26.33
CA ARG A 294 -8.86 -10.01 27.35
C ARG A 294 -9.84 -8.96 27.89
N LYS A 295 -9.61 -7.66 27.65
CA LYS A 295 -10.50 -6.60 28.12
C LYS A 295 -11.60 -6.35 27.09
N LEU A 296 -12.86 -6.41 27.52
CA LEU A 296 -14.01 -6.07 26.68
C LEU A 296 -13.87 -4.68 26.04
N ALA A 297 -13.36 -3.71 26.80
CA ALA A 297 -13.13 -2.34 26.35
C ALA A 297 -12.26 -2.23 25.09
N THR A 298 -11.33 -3.17 24.87
CA THR A 298 -10.48 -3.20 23.68
C THR A 298 -11.27 -3.41 22.39
N TRP A 299 -12.38 -4.15 22.46
CA TRP A 299 -13.20 -4.51 21.31
C TRP A 299 -14.37 -3.54 21.07
N ASN A 300 -14.67 -2.66 22.03
CA ASN A 300 -15.75 -1.68 21.93
C ASN A 300 -15.69 -0.83 20.65
N PRO A 301 -14.55 -0.28 20.20
CA PRO A 301 -14.50 0.51 18.96
C PRO A 301 -14.88 -0.31 17.72
N VAL A 302 -14.48 -1.58 17.67
CA VAL A 302 -14.82 -2.50 16.58
C VAL A 302 -16.32 -2.80 16.60
N ILE A 303 -16.87 -3.12 17.77
CA ILE A 303 -18.31 -3.39 17.96
C ILE A 303 -19.14 -2.15 17.57
N GLN A 304 -18.73 -0.95 17.97
CA GLN A 304 -19.43 0.29 17.63
C GLN A 304 -19.44 0.55 16.12
N LYS A 305 -18.32 0.31 15.42
CA LYS A 305 -18.28 0.37 13.94
C LYS A 305 -19.27 -0.59 13.30
N PHE A 306 -19.33 -1.85 13.78
CA PHE A 306 -20.30 -2.83 13.30
C PHE A 306 -21.75 -2.37 13.54
N LYS A 307 -22.06 -1.91 14.75
CA LYS A 307 -23.38 -1.37 15.10
C LYS A 307 -23.77 -0.19 14.20
N LYS A 308 -22.86 0.76 13.98
CA LYS A 308 -23.11 1.92 13.10
C LYS A 308 -23.47 1.49 11.68
N LYS A 309 -22.75 0.49 11.13
CA LYS A 309 -23.05 -0.11 9.82
C LYS A 309 -24.38 -0.88 9.80
N ALA A 310 -24.69 -1.64 10.84
CA ALA A 310 -25.94 -2.39 10.93
C ALA A 310 -27.15 -1.45 10.98
N CYS A 311 -27.11 -0.39 11.78
CA CYS A 311 -28.19 0.61 11.84
C CYS A 311 -28.35 1.42 10.54
N THR A 312 -27.36 1.41 9.63
CA THR A 312 -27.51 2.03 8.30
C THR A 312 -28.16 1.11 7.28
N LEU A 313 -28.24 -0.21 7.55
CA LEU A 313 -28.87 -1.21 6.69
C LEU A 313 -30.37 -1.42 7.02
N GLU A 314 -30.82 -0.94 8.18
CA GLU A 314 -32.22 -0.98 8.62
C GLU A 314 -33.04 0.25 8.17
N LYS A 315 -32.46 1.10 7.30
CA LYS A 315 -33.12 2.24 6.65
C LYS A 315 -33.15 2.02 5.14
#